data_AF-A0A4Q9DYW4-F1
#
_entry.id   AF-A0A4Q9DYW4-F1
#
_cell.length_a   1.000
_cell.length_b   1.000
_cell.length_c   1.000
_cell.angle_alpha   90.00
_cell.angle_beta   90.00
_cell.angle_gamma   90.00
#
_symmetry.space_group_name_H-M   'P 1'
#
loop_
_entity.id
_entity.type
_entity.pdbx_description
1 polymer ?
#
loop_
_entity_poly.entity_id
_entity_poly.type
_entity_poly.pdbx_seq_one_letter_code
_entity_poly.pdbx_strand_id
1 'polypeptide(L)'
;MKKYIVVAFMMTLIFTLLSACGTPKYAAVPINEDTDKCAICNMQVKDDAFAVQLTTKDGKTYKFDDIGCMNEWTGKNGLEQVGAQFVRDYNSKEWIPYETAAYVFDSSFKTPMAYGIYSFKSKQDAQKFTDEQKKGKLMTAAELKNHTWERTKGMMDMGGNHADQAHSEMNHNMQMGGDDKGMHAK
;
A
#
# COMPACT_ATOMS: atom_id res chain seq x y z
N MET A 1 -43.22 31.82 33.01
CA MET A 1 -42.56 32.10 31.71
C MET A 1 -41.07 31.75 31.72
N LYS A 2 -40.23 32.36 32.57
CA LYS A 2 -38.77 32.05 32.64
C LYS A 2 -38.43 30.56 32.88
N LYS A 3 -39.21 29.85 33.71
CA LYS A 3 -39.00 28.42 34.02
C LYS A 3 -39.22 27.50 32.80
N TYR A 4 -40.18 27.83 31.93
CA TYR A 4 -40.45 27.07 30.71
C TYR A 4 -39.44 27.35 29.60
N ILE A 5 -38.87 28.56 29.58
CA ILE A 5 -37.77 28.92 28.67
C ILE A 5 -36.49 28.14 29.01
N VAL A 6 -36.17 28.00 30.30
CA VAL A 6 -35.00 27.22 30.76
C VAL A 6 -35.18 25.72 30.46
N VAL A 7 -36.38 25.18 30.69
CA VAL A 7 -36.68 23.76 30.38
C VAL A 7 -36.65 23.50 28.87
N ALA A 8 -37.17 24.42 28.05
CA ALA A 8 -37.09 24.32 26.59
C ALA A 8 -35.62 24.33 26.10
N PHE A 9 -34.79 25.25 26.63
CA PHE A 9 -33.36 25.31 26.28
C PHE A 9 -32.59 24.04 26.70
N MET A 10 -32.92 23.47 27.85
CA MET A 10 -32.28 22.24 28.35
C MET A 10 -32.69 21.01 27.53
N MET A 11 -33.94 20.95 27.05
CA MET A 11 -34.41 19.90 26.13
C MET A 11 -33.78 20.01 24.74
N THR A 12 -33.59 21.23 24.21
CA THR A 12 -32.91 21.43 22.92
C THR A 12 -31.43 21.04 23.02
N LEU A 13 -30.75 21.37 24.12
CA LEU A 13 -29.35 21.00 24.35
C LEU A 13 -29.16 19.46 24.42
N ILE A 14 -30.08 18.75 25.07
CA ILE A 14 -30.07 17.28 25.15
C ILE A 14 -30.30 16.63 23.78
N PHE A 15 -31.17 17.20 22.93
CA PHE A 15 -31.41 16.68 21.57
C PHE A 15 -30.20 16.88 20.64
N THR A 16 -29.40 17.93 20.83
CA THR A 16 -28.17 18.13 20.03
C THR A 16 -27.03 17.17 20.37
N LEU A 17 -27.04 16.56 21.56
CA LEU A 17 -25.98 15.64 22.01
C LEU A 17 -26.12 14.21 21.43
N LEU A 18 -27.29 13.84 20.90
CA LEU A 18 -27.56 12.50 20.36
C LEU A 18 -27.18 12.35 18.87
N SER A 19 -26.86 13.44 18.17
CA SER A 19 -26.60 13.42 16.72
C SER A 19 -25.14 13.18 16.34
N ALA A 20 -24.23 13.02 17.32
CA ALA A 20 -22.79 13.06 17.07
C ALA A 20 -22.07 11.71 17.04
N CYS A 21 -22.78 10.59 17.24
CA CYS A 21 -22.17 9.26 17.17
C CYS A 21 -22.58 8.54 15.88
N GLY A 22 -22.06 9.00 14.75
CA GLY A 22 -22.12 8.25 13.49
C GLY A 22 -21.04 7.18 13.48
N THR A 23 -21.42 5.90 13.52
CA THR A 23 -20.47 4.81 13.30
C THR A 23 -19.86 4.95 11.89
N PRO A 24 -18.53 4.91 11.74
CA PRO A 24 -17.92 4.99 10.42
C PRO A 24 -18.46 3.85 9.54
N LYS A 25 -18.94 4.20 8.34
CA LYS A 25 -19.53 3.24 7.40
C LYS A 25 -18.56 2.12 6.98
N TYR A 26 -17.27 2.42 6.99
CA TYR A 26 -16.19 1.49 6.66
C TYR A 26 -15.13 1.55 7.76
N ALA A 27 -14.55 0.40 8.08
CA ALA A 27 -13.45 0.27 9.02
C ALA A 27 -12.30 -0.49 8.36
N ALA A 28 -11.07 -0.19 8.77
CA ALA A 28 -9.92 -0.99 8.37
C ALA A 28 -10.03 -2.40 8.95
N VAL A 29 -9.56 -3.39 8.20
CA VAL A 29 -9.56 -4.80 8.60
C VAL A 29 -8.14 -5.26 8.95
N PRO A 30 -7.94 -6.35 9.70
CA PRO A 30 -6.61 -6.91 9.92
C PRO A 30 -5.92 -7.33 8.62
N ILE A 31 -4.59 -7.27 8.61
CA ILE A 31 -3.76 -7.90 7.57
C ILE A 31 -3.55 -9.38 7.95
N ASN A 32 -3.72 -10.26 6.98
CA ASN A 32 -3.32 -11.65 7.03
C ASN A 32 -2.10 -11.80 6.12
N GLU A 33 -0.92 -11.84 6.73
CA GLU A 33 0.33 -11.89 5.96
C GLU A 33 0.40 -13.12 5.05
N ASP A 34 -0.18 -14.27 5.41
CA ASP A 34 -0.11 -15.50 4.61
C ASP A 34 -0.85 -15.41 3.26
N THR A 35 -1.86 -14.55 3.17
CA THR A 35 -2.81 -14.55 2.05
C THR A 35 -3.00 -13.20 1.38
N ASP A 36 -2.78 -12.10 2.10
CA ASP A 36 -3.01 -10.77 1.56
C ASP A 36 -1.90 -10.35 0.60
N LYS A 37 -2.28 -10.00 -0.62
CA LYS A 37 -1.39 -9.52 -1.66
C LYS A 37 -1.79 -8.13 -2.11
N CYS A 38 -0.78 -7.31 -2.37
CA CYS A 38 -0.97 -5.98 -2.90
C CYS A 38 -1.63 -6.06 -4.28
N ALA A 39 -2.74 -5.34 -4.47
CA ALA A 39 -3.51 -5.40 -5.71
C ALA A 39 -2.80 -4.75 -6.93
N ILE A 40 -1.63 -4.14 -6.73
CA ILE A 40 -0.83 -3.51 -7.79
C ILE A 40 0.47 -4.27 -8.08
N CYS A 41 1.30 -4.52 -7.06
CA CYS A 41 2.60 -5.17 -7.27
C CYS A 41 2.56 -6.69 -7.10
N ASN A 42 1.44 -7.26 -6.63
CA ASN A 42 1.27 -8.68 -6.29
C ASN A 42 2.21 -9.21 -5.18
N MET A 43 2.95 -8.34 -4.50
CA MET A 43 3.75 -8.70 -3.33
C MET A 43 2.85 -8.95 -2.11
N GLN A 44 3.38 -9.72 -1.15
CA GLN A 44 2.70 -9.99 0.12
C GLN A 44 2.61 -8.71 0.96
N VAL A 45 1.44 -8.44 1.52
CA VAL A 45 1.23 -7.27 2.41
C VAL A 45 1.59 -7.68 3.83
N LYS A 46 2.58 -6.99 4.40
CA LYS A 46 2.99 -7.18 5.79
C LYS A 46 2.08 -6.40 6.74
N ASP A 47 1.93 -6.86 7.98
CA ASP A 47 1.25 -6.11 9.03
C ASP A 47 2.21 -5.10 9.71
N ASP A 48 2.67 -4.14 8.91
CA ASP A 48 3.62 -3.12 9.31
C ASP A 48 3.12 -1.69 9.10
N ALA A 49 4.01 -0.72 9.28
CA ALA A 49 3.74 0.71 9.16
C ALA A 49 3.42 1.19 7.73
N PHE A 50 3.64 0.36 6.71
CA PHE A 50 3.44 0.71 5.31
C PHE A 50 2.18 0.09 4.70
N ALA A 51 1.51 -0.81 5.43
CA ALA A 51 0.25 -1.36 4.98
C ALA A 51 -0.80 -0.27 4.76
N VAL A 52 -1.47 -0.34 3.61
CA VAL A 52 -2.53 0.59 3.21
C VAL A 52 -3.77 -0.19 2.79
N GLN A 53 -4.95 0.37 3.07
CA GLN A 53 -6.22 -0.21 2.68
C GLN A 53 -7.10 0.78 1.94
N LEU A 54 -7.86 0.26 0.98
CA LEU A 54 -8.92 0.98 0.29
C LEU A 54 -10.16 0.09 0.27
N THR A 55 -11.27 0.58 0.78
CA THR A 55 -12.57 -0.09 0.68
C THR A 55 -13.45 0.65 -0.29
N THR A 56 -13.99 -0.05 -1.29
CA THR A 56 -14.90 0.51 -2.29
C THR A 56 -16.32 0.65 -1.73
N LYS A 57 -17.17 1.42 -2.42
CA LYS A 57 -18.54 1.72 -1.98
C LYS A 57 -19.42 0.48 -1.83
N ASP A 58 -19.15 -0.57 -2.61
CA ASP A 58 -19.78 -1.89 -2.58
C ASP A 58 -19.23 -2.81 -1.46
N GLY A 59 -18.22 -2.36 -0.71
CA GLY A 59 -17.67 -3.07 0.45
C GLY A 59 -16.45 -3.94 0.17
N LYS A 60 -15.92 -3.99 -1.06
CA LYS A 60 -14.69 -4.73 -1.35
C LYS A 60 -13.47 -3.98 -0.81
N THR A 61 -12.64 -4.67 -0.01
CA THR A 61 -11.39 -4.11 0.52
C THR A 61 -10.18 -4.61 -0.26
N TYR A 62 -9.37 -3.66 -0.71
CA TYR A 62 -8.06 -3.86 -1.31
C TYR A 62 -6.98 -3.50 -0.29
N LYS A 63 -5.88 -4.24 -0.30
CA LYS A 63 -4.70 -4.01 0.54
C LYS A 63 -3.51 -3.71 -0.35
N PHE A 64 -2.60 -2.90 0.16
CA PHE A 64 -1.38 -2.49 -0.53
C PHE A 64 -0.22 -2.50 0.46
N ASP A 65 0.96 -2.83 -0.04
CA ASP A 65 2.22 -2.81 0.68
C ASP A 65 2.85 -1.41 0.73
N ASP A 66 2.35 -0.48 -0.09
CA ASP A 66 2.82 0.91 -0.13
C ASP A 66 1.67 1.84 -0.55
N ILE A 67 1.67 3.06 -0.01
CA ILE A 67 0.67 4.09 -0.34
C ILE A 67 0.69 4.50 -1.81
N GLY A 68 1.85 4.41 -2.48
CA GLY A 68 1.92 4.68 -3.91
C GLY A 68 1.23 3.62 -4.76
N CYS A 69 1.18 2.36 -4.30
CA CYS A 69 0.37 1.33 -4.94
C CYS A 69 -1.14 1.63 -4.81
N MET A 70 -1.60 2.11 -3.65
CA MET A 70 -2.99 2.57 -3.54
C MET A 70 -3.28 3.73 -4.51
N ASN A 71 -2.37 4.71 -4.63
CA ASN A 71 -2.54 5.81 -5.57
C ASN A 71 -2.60 5.34 -7.03
N GLU A 72 -1.73 4.40 -7.42
CA GLU A 72 -1.75 3.79 -8.75
C GLU A 72 -3.08 3.07 -9.02
N TRP A 73 -3.62 2.38 -8.01
CA TRP A 73 -4.94 1.74 -8.09
C TRP A 73 -6.05 2.78 -8.32
N THR A 74 -6.07 3.88 -7.57
CA THR A 74 -7.07 4.94 -7.75
C THR A 74 -6.94 5.64 -9.11
N GLY A 75 -5.72 5.81 -9.62
CA GLY A 75 -5.51 6.36 -10.97
C GLY A 75 -6.06 5.47 -12.09
N LYS A 76 -6.03 4.14 -11.91
CA LYS A 76 -6.55 3.18 -12.89
C LYS A 76 -8.06 2.95 -12.81
N ASN A 77 -8.63 3.04 -11.61
CA ASN A 77 -10.01 2.63 -11.35
C ASN A 77 -10.97 3.80 -11.09
N GLY A 78 -10.45 5.00 -10.80
CA GLY A 78 -11.24 6.17 -10.39
C GLY A 78 -11.19 6.43 -8.88
N LEU A 79 -11.73 7.56 -8.43
CA LEU A 79 -11.93 7.86 -7.01
C LEU A 79 -13.41 7.74 -6.61
N GLU A 80 -14.31 7.77 -7.57
CA GLU A 80 -15.77 7.75 -7.42
C GLU A 80 -16.30 6.47 -6.80
N GLN A 81 -15.59 5.35 -6.93
CA GLN A 81 -15.93 4.06 -6.34
C GLN A 81 -15.31 3.86 -4.95
N VAL A 82 -14.46 4.77 -4.48
CA VAL A 82 -13.83 4.69 -3.16
C VAL A 82 -14.83 5.03 -2.07
N GLY A 83 -14.95 4.15 -1.07
CA GLY A 83 -15.75 4.34 0.13
C GLY A 83 -14.93 4.85 1.32
N ALA A 84 -13.74 4.29 1.52
CA ALA A 84 -12.78 4.72 2.53
C ALA A 84 -11.35 4.31 2.18
N GLN A 85 -10.37 5.05 2.71
CA GLN A 85 -8.95 4.76 2.60
C GLN A 85 -8.31 4.86 3.98
N PHE A 86 -7.39 3.95 4.28
CA PHE A 86 -6.68 3.88 5.56
C PHE A 86 -5.19 3.66 5.32
N VAL A 87 -4.38 4.33 6.14
CA VAL A 87 -2.93 4.17 6.22
C VAL A 87 -2.56 3.78 7.64
N ARG A 88 -1.41 3.15 7.82
CA ARG A 88 -0.87 2.86 9.16
C ARG A 88 -0.08 4.05 9.68
N ASP A 89 -0.20 4.32 10.97
CA ASP A 89 0.71 5.20 11.68
C ASP A 89 2.11 4.60 11.68
N TYR A 90 3.14 5.39 11.34
CA TYR A 90 4.50 4.90 11.26
C TYR A 90 5.04 4.39 12.61
N ASN A 91 4.63 5.01 13.72
CA ASN A 91 5.17 4.70 15.05
C ASN A 91 4.41 3.56 15.73
N SER A 92 3.08 3.63 15.71
CA SER A 92 2.19 2.74 16.47
C SER A 92 1.56 1.63 15.63
N LYS A 93 1.64 1.73 14.30
CA LYS A 93 0.87 0.91 13.36
C LYS A 93 -0.64 1.00 13.56
N GLU A 94 -1.18 2.03 14.21
CA GLU A 94 -2.63 2.20 14.26
C GLU A 94 -3.20 2.52 12.86
N TRP A 95 -4.42 2.08 12.56
CA TRP A 95 -5.10 2.48 11.33
C TRP A 95 -5.62 3.91 11.45
N ILE A 96 -5.28 4.75 10.47
CA ILE A 96 -5.69 6.15 10.39
C ILE A 96 -6.48 6.34 9.08
N PRO A 97 -7.62 7.05 9.09
CA PRO A 97 -8.25 7.50 7.85
C PRO A 97 -7.28 8.37 7.04
N TYR A 98 -7.09 8.03 5.76
CA TYR A 98 -6.13 8.69 4.87
C TYR A 98 -6.24 10.22 4.90
N GLU A 99 -7.46 10.75 4.84
CA GLU A 99 -7.70 12.21 4.82
C GLU A 99 -7.27 12.93 6.10
N THR A 100 -7.09 12.21 7.20
CA THR A 100 -6.75 12.78 8.52
C THR A 100 -5.28 12.60 8.90
N ALA A 101 -4.53 11.78 8.16
CA ALA A 101 -3.12 11.53 8.43
C ALA A 101 -2.24 12.71 8.01
N ALA A 102 -1.11 12.86 8.68
CA ALA A 102 0.00 13.67 8.22
C ALA A 102 1.00 12.79 7.48
N TYR A 103 1.61 13.32 6.43
CA TYR A 103 2.55 12.60 5.59
C TYR A 103 3.91 13.28 5.60
N VAL A 104 4.97 12.50 5.46
CA VAL A 104 6.31 13.01 5.21
C VAL A 104 6.86 12.32 3.97
N PHE A 105 7.28 13.11 3.00
CA PHE A 105 7.88 12.61 1.76
C PHE A 105 9.34 13.01 1.64
N ASP A 106 10.19 12.04 1.29
CA ASP A 106 11.54 12.27 0.77
C ASP A 106 11.88 11.17 -0.22
N SER A 107 12.42 11.50 -1.38
CA SER A 107 12.78 10.51 -2.40
C SER A 107 13.85 9.51 -1.92
N SER A 108 14.64 9.87 -0.90
CA SER A 108 15.64 8.98 -0.30
C SER A 108 15.07 8.03 0.76
N PHE A 109 13.83 8.24 1.22
CA PHE A 109 13.22 7.37 2.22
C PHE A 109 12.96 5.97 1.66
N LYS A 110 13.31 4.96 2.46
CA LYS A 110 13.09 3.55 2.12
C LYS A 110 11.66 3.16 2.49
N THR A 111 10.91 2.74 1.49
CA THR A 111 9.53 2.25 1.58
C THR A 111 9.43 1.00 0.70
N PRO A 112 8.49 0.09 0.93
CA PRO A 112 8.41 -1.19 0.22
C PRO A 112 8.47 -1.05 -1.31
N MET A 113 7.81 -0.02 -1.85
CA MET A 113 7.76 0.24 -3.30
C MET A 113 8.46 1.53 -3.73
N ALA A 114 9.36 2.05 -2.88
CA ALA A 114 10.22 3.20 -3.16
C ALA A 114 9.50 4.52 -3.52
N TYR A 115 8.29 4.73 -3.00
CA TYR A 115 7.56 6.00 -3.12
C TYR A 115 7.97 7.04 -2.07
N GLY A 116 8.67 6.62 -1.01
CA GLY A 116 9.32 7.53 -0.06
C GLY A 116 8.34 8.30 0.84
N ILE A 117 7.15 7.76 1.09
CA ILE A 117 6.11 8.41 1.91
C ILE A 117 5.89 7.64 3.21
N TYR A 118 5.93 8.38 4.32
CA TYR A 118 5.64 7.89 5.66
C TYR A 118 4.36 8.57 6.16
N SER A 119 3.53 7.85 6.90
CA SER A 119 2.23 8.34 7.38
C SER A 119 2.22 8.41 8.91
N PHE A 120 1.59 9.44 9.46
CA PHE A 120 1.58 9.72 10.90
C PHE A 120 0.18 10.11 11.36
N LYS A 121 -0.17 9.65 12.57
CA LYS A 121 -1.43 9.96 13.25
C LYS A 121 -1.56 11.44 13.59
N SER A 122 -0.43 12.11 13.84
CA SER A 122 -0.40 13.52 14.18
C SER A 122 0.64 14.29 13.37
N LYS A 123 0.34 15.57 13.10
CA LYS A 123 1.29 16.51 12.50
C LYS A 123 2.54 16.70 13.37
N GLN A 124 2.40 16.58 14.69
CA GLN A 124 3.51 16.71 15.63
C GLN A 124 4.51 15.56 15.46
N ASP A 125 4.03 14.32 15.32
CA ASP A 125 4.91 13.16 15.11
C ASP A 125 5.60 13.23 13.74
N ALA A 126 4.87 13.65 12.70
CA ALA A 126 5.45 13.91 11.39
C ALA A 126 6.56 14.98 11.44
N GLN A 127 6.33 16.08 12.16
CA GLN A 127 7.32 17.15 12.32
C GLN A 127 8.56 16.65 13.08
N LYS A 128 8.34 15.92 14.18
CA LYS A 128 9.42 15.30 14.96
C LYS A 128 10.26 14.38 14.08
N PHE A 129 9.63 13.55 13.27
CA PHE A 129 10.32 12.67 12.33
C PHE A 129 11.15 13.46 11.31
N THR A 130 10.60 14.50 10.69
CA THR A 130 11.36 15.39 9.78
C THR A 130 12.56 16.04 10.49
N ASP A 131 12.40 16.49 11.72
CA ASP A 131 13.45 17.13 12.51
C ASP A 131 14.56 16.15 12.90
N GLU A 132 14.22 14.89 13.18
CA GLU A 132 15.15 13.81 13.49
C GLU A 132 15.90 13.34 12.24
N GLN A 133 15.19 13.14 11.14
CA GLN A 133 15.77 12.70 9.86
C GLN A 133 16.55 13.82 9.15
N LYS A 134 16.38 15.08 9.57
CA LYS A 134 16.94 16.29 8.94
C LYS A 134 16.56 16.42 7.46
N LYS A 135 15.44 15.81 7.07
CA LYS A 135 14.92 15.77 5.69
C LYS A 135 13.45 15.37 5.67
N GLY A 136 12.86 15.42 4.49
CA GLY A 136 11.45 15.10 4.28
C GLY A 136 10.53 16.31 4.37
N LYS A 137 9.63 16.40 3.40
CA LYS A 137 8.59 17.41 3.29
C LYS A 137 7.33 16.93 4.00
N LEU A 138 6.92 17.65 5.05
CA LEU A 138 5.63 17.45 5.70
C LEU A 138 4.49 17.87 4.76
N MET A 139 3.46 17.03 4.67
CA MET A 139 2.30 17.22 3.79
C MET A 139 1.01 16.75 4.48
N THR A 140 -0.09 17.39 4.13
CA THR A 140 -1.47 16.92 4.39
C THR A 140 -1.92 15.95 3.29
N ALA A 141 -3.03 15.24 3.50
CA ALA A 141 -3.65 14.43 2.45
C ALA A 141 -3.98 15.23 1.17
N ALA A 142 -4.42 16.49 1.32
CA ALA A 142 -4.71 17.37 0.19
C ALA A 142 -3.46 17.74 -0.62
N GLU A 143 -2.34 17.98 0.05
CA GLU A 143 -1.05 18.23 -0.62
C GLU A 143 -0.50 16.95 -1.25
N LEU A 144 -0.67 15.81 -0.58
CA LEU A 144 -0.26 14.51 -1.10
C LEU A 144 -1.00 14.12 -2.38
N LYS A 145 -2.28 14.47 -2.53
CA LYS A 145 -3.04 14.22 -3.78
C LYS A 145 -2.42 14.91 -5.00
N ASN A 146 -1.76 16.06 -4.80
CA ASN A 146 -1.11 16.82 -5.86
C ASN A 146 0.40 16.55 -5.96
N HIS A 147 0.90 15.54 -5.22
CA HIS A 147 2.29 15.14 -5.21
C HIS A 147 2.67 14.36 -6.49
N THR A 148 3.95 14.38 -6.84
CA THR A 148 4.50 13.58 -7.95
C THR A 148 4.77 12.15 -7.48
N TRP A 149 4.04 11.18 -8.03
CA TRP A 149 4.10 9.77 -7.62
C TRP A 149 5.19 8.97 -8.36
N GLU A 150 6.42 9.47 -8.34
CA GLU A 150 7.57 8.78 -8.93
C GLU A 150 8.20 7.80 -7.95
N ARG A 151 8.53 6.60 -8.42
CA ARG A 151 9.37 5.67 -7.66
C ARG A 151 10.81 6.11 -7.81
N THR A 152 11.53 6.26 -6.70
CA THR A 152 12.97 6.44 -6.76
C THR A 152 13.56 5.20 -7.42
N LYS A 153 14.13 5.34 -8.62
CA LYS A 153 14.88 4.28 -9.28
C LYS A 153 16.07 3.95 -8.39
N GLY A 154 15.94 2.89 -7.59
CA GLY A 154 17.11 2.23 -7.03
C GLY A 154 18.01 1.83 -8.20
N MET A 155 19.32 2.10 -8.07
CA MET A 155 20.34 1.59 -8.98
C MET A 155 20.15 0.08 -9.16
N MET A 156 19.45 -0.32 -10.22
CA MET A 156 19.59 -1.64 -10.82
C MET A 156 20.83 -1.54 -11.72
N ASP A 157 22.00 -1.35 -11.10
CA ASP A 157 23.26 -1.68 -11.76
C ASP A 157 23.38 -3.20 -11.70
N MET A 158 22.68 -3.85 -12.62
CA MET A 158 22.99 -5.22 -12.98
C MET A 158 24.30 -5.15 -13.75
N GLY A 159 25.42 -5.15 -13.03
CA GLY A 159 26.74 -5.49 -13.55
C GLY A 159 26.75 -6.95 -14.03
N GLY A 160 25.99 -7.23 -15.08
CA GLY A 160 25.98 -8.47 -15.82
C GLY A 160 26.89 -8.30 -17.02
N ASN A 161 28.16 -8.60 -16.83
CA ASN A 161 29.14 -8.70 -17.90
C ASN A 161 28.79 -9.92 -18.77
N HIS A 162 27.84 -9.80 -19.68
CA HIS A 162 27.63 -10.77 -20.75
C HIS A 162 28.54 -10.41 -21.92
N ALA A 163 29.82 -10.74 -21.74
CA ALA A 163 30.71 -10.96 -22.86
C ALA A 163 30.23 -12.21 -23.62
N ASP A 164 30.20 -12.04 -24.93
CA ASP A 164 30.15 -13.03 -25.99
C ASP A 164 30.55 -14.46 -25.58
N GLN A 165 29.73 -15.45 -25.97
CA GLN A 165 30.19 -16.53 -26.85
C GLN A 165 29.04 -17.50 -27.20
N ALA A 166 28.75 -17.54 -28.50
CA ALA A 166 28.06 -18.64 -29.14
C ALA A 166 28.91 -19.92 -29.02
N HIS A 167 28.31 -21.05 -28.67
CA HIS A 167 28.84 -22.36 -29.09
C HIS A 167 27.74 -23.38 -29.35
N SER A 168 27.87 -23.93 -30.55
CA SER A 168 27.20 -25.06 -31.18
C SER A 168 27.39 -26.37 -30.41
N GLU A 169 26.40 -27.26 -30.61
CA GLU A 169 26.52 -28.71 -30.78
C GLU A 169 27.39 -29.52 -29.80
N MET A 170 26.75 -30.41 -29.05
CA MET A 170 27.36 -31.70 -28.73
C MET A 170 26.35 -32.84 -28.89
N ASN A 171 26.54 -33.54 -30.00
CA ASN A 171 26.03 -34.86 -30.33
C ASN A 171 26.76 -35.89 -29.46
N HIS A 172 26.03 -36.63 -28.62
CA HIS A 172 26.60 -37.79 -27.92
C HIS A 172 25.91 -39.07 -28.38
N ASN A 173 26.56 -39.68 -29.37
CA ASN A 173 26.45 -41.08 -29.74
C ASN A 173 26.85 -41.96 -28.53
N MET A 174 25.91 -42.75 -28.01
CA MET A 174 26.19 -43.88 -27.13
C MET A 174 25.82 -45.16 -27.87
N GLN A 175 26.86 -45.80 -28.36
CA GLN A 175 26.85 -47.12 -28.96
C GLN A 175 26.65 -48.18 -27.88
N MET A 176 25.56 -48.94 -27.98
CA MET A 176 25.37 -50.19 -27.25
C MET A 176 25.18 -51.31 -28.27
N GLY A 177 26.12 -52.25 -28.26
CA GLY A 177 26.12 -53.43 -29.12
C GLY A 177 25.08 -54.47 -28.69
N GLY A 178 24.78 -55.37 -29.61
CA GLY A 178 23.92 -56.51 -29.41
C GLY A 178 23.72 -57.28 -30.71
N ASP A 179 24.67 -58.15 -31.03
CA ASP A 179 24.50 -59.24 -31.98
C ASP A 179 23.38 -60.16 -31.49
N ASP A 180 22.35 -60.47 -32.31
CA ASP A 180 21.97 -61.86 -32.63
C ASP A 180 20.84 -61.93 -33.68
N LYS A 181 21.09 -62.76 -34.69
CA LYS A 181 20.18 -63.57 -35.56
C LYS A 181 18.73 -63.12 -35.82
N GLY A 182 18.37 -63.10 -37.12
CA GLY A 182 16.99 -63.32 -37.56
C GLY A 182 16.82 -63.32 -39.07
N MET A 183 16.53 -64.50 -39.62
CA MET A 183 16.31 -64.80 -41.04
C MET A 183 15.01 -64.22 -41.64
N HIS A 184 14.89 -64.36 -42.98
CA HIS A 184 13.72 -64.30 -43.88
C HIS A 184 13.60 -63.02 -44.73
N ALA A 185 13.94 -63.05 -46.03
CA ALA A 185 13.29 -63.70 -47.18
C ALA A 185 12.11 -62.88 -47.77
N LYS A 186 12.36 -62.13 -48.84
CA LYS A 186 11.98 -62.46 -50.23
C LYS A 186 12.45 -61.36 -51.18
#